data_AF-A0A1V4H9L0-F1
#
_entry.id   AF-A0A1V4H9L0-F1
#
_cell.length_a   1.000
_cell.length_b   1.000
_cell.length_c   1.000
_cell.angle_alpha   90.00
_cell.angle_beta   90.00
_cell.angle_gamma   90.00
#
_symmetry.space_group_name_H-M   'P 1'
#
loop_
_entity.id
_entity.type
_entity.pdbx_description
1 polymer ?
#
loop_
_entity_poly.entity_id
_entity_poly.type
_entity_poly.pdbx_seq_one_letter_code
_entity_poly.pdbx_strand_id
1 'polypeptide(L)'
;MTWNPYWYDLDQTVIVGDVDYFYLDKDEKSFANGGASDDDKEVRAEILRVIHPELGEVLGILANGLSYKIYFSDSKFIQVDSEEKPGWIEYPENYKVNDWVFDVEINVLEVTGFTSLMR
;
A
#
# COMPACT_ATOMS: atom_id res chain seq x y z
N MET A 1 -3.18 -7.38 -7.86
CA MET A 1 -1.82 -6.78 -7.89
C MET A 1 -1.23 -6.91 -6.51
N THR A 2 0.09 -6.97 -6.37
CA THR A 2 0.72 -7.01 -5.05
C THR A 2 1.10 -5.62 -4.56
N TRP A 3 0.87 -5.36 -3.28
CA TRP A 3 1.36 -4.18 -2.58
C TRP A 3 2.30 -4.66 -1.47
N ASN A 4 3.54 -4.20 -1.48
CA ASN A 4 4.57 -4.59 -0.52
C ASN A 4 5.20 -3.31 0.04
N PRO A 5 5.25 -3.11 1.36
CA PRO A 5 5.83 -1.92 1.93
C PRO A 5 7.35 -1.95 1.84
N TYR A 6 7.93 -0.81 1.45
CA TYR A 6 9.33 -0.50 1.70
C TYR A 6 9.52 0.19 3.06
N TRP A 7 8.42 0.50 3.75
CA TRP A 7 8.41 1.28 5.00
C TRP A 7 9.07 2.63 4.79
N TYR A 8 8.63 3.31 3.75
CA TYR A 8 9.17 4.56 3.27
C TYR A 8 8.04 5.55 2.98
N ASP A 9 8.30 6.83 3.17
CA ASP A 9 7.28 7.89 3.07
C ASP A 9 6.62 8.00 1.67
N LEU A 10 7.28 7.50 0.63
CA LEU A 10 6.77 7.46 -0.73
C LEU A 10 5.93 6.22 -1.06
N ASP A 11 5.78 5.25 -0.15
CA ASP A 11 4.86 4.14 -0.38
C ASP A 11 3.43 4.65 -0.51
N GLN A 12 2.67 4.00 -1.39
CA GLN A 12 1.35 4.45 -1.75
C GLN A 12 0.32 4.03 -0.71
N THR A 13 -0.49 4.97 -0.24
CA THR A 13 -1.68 4.67 0.55
C THR A 13 -2.69 3.93 -0.31
N VAL A 14 -3.25 2.82 0.18
CA VAL A 14 -4.26 2.03 -0.53
C VAL A 14 -5.46 1.78 0.38
N ILE A 15 -6.62 2.38 0.06
CA ILE A 15 -7.83 2.31 0.88
C ILE A 15 -8.99 1.84 0.02
N VAL A 16 -9.71 0.82 0.48
CA VAL A 16 -10.88 0.28 -0.23
C VAL A 16 -11.93 1.37 -0.45
N GLY A 17 -12.38 1.51 -1.70
CA GLY A 17 -13.32 2.52 -2.16
C GLY A 17 -12.68 3.86 -2.55
N ASP A 18 -11.36 4.02 -2.36
CA ASP A 18 -10.66 5.23 -2.78
C ASP A 18 -10.41 5.24 -4.30
N VAL A 19 -10.45 6.44 -4.89
CA VAL A 19 -10.16 6.67 -6.30
C VAL A 19 -9.10 7.75 -6.40
N ASP A 20 -7.89 7.34 -6.73
CA ASP A 20 -6.73 8.22 -6.82
C ASP A 20 -5.80 7.80 -7.98
N TYR A 21 -4.69 8.51 -8.11
CA TYR A 21 -3.57 8.14 -8.97
C TYR A 21 -2.63 7.20 -8.22
N PHE A 22 -2.38 6.05 -8.84
CA PHE A 22 -1.47 5.03 -8.35
C PHE A 22 -0.38 4.78 -9.38
N TYR A 23 0.79 4.36 -8.91
CA TYR A 23 1.92 3.98 -9.75
C TYR A 23 2.10 2.47 -9.71
N LEU A 24 2.10 1.85 -10.87
CA LEU A 24 2.31 0.42 -11.04
C LEU A 24 3.70 0.18 -11.60
N ASP A 25 4.30 -0.96 -11.30
CA ASP A 25 5.54 -1.37 -11.94
C ASP A 25 5.33 -1.58 -13.45
N LYS A 26 6.42 -1.64 -14.21
CA LYS A 26 6.39 -1.81 -15.68
C LYS A 26 5.55 -3.01 -16.14
N ASP A 27 5.54 -4.08 -15.34
CA ASP A 27 4.86 -5.34 -15.62
C ASP A 27 3.39 -5.33 -15.17
N GLU A 28 2.94 -4.25 -14.52
CA GLU A 28 1.59 -4.07 -13.97
C GLU A 28 1.17 -5.21 -13.05
N LYS A 29 2.13 -5.72 -12.26
CA LYS A 29 1.92 -6.80 -11.28
C LYS A 29 1.89 -6.28 -9.86
N SER A 30 2.63 -5.21 -9.57
CA SER A 30 2.75 -4.62 -8.24
C SER A 30 2.60 -3.12 -8.25
N PHE A 31 2.25 -2.56 -7.09
CA PHE A 31 2.41 -1.14 -6.84
C PHE A 31 3.90 -0.78 -6.80
N ALA A 32 4.26 0.32 -7.44
CA ALA A 32 5.59 0.89 -7.37
C ALA A 32 5.75 1.67 -6.05
N ASN A 33 6.20 0.95 -5.02
CA ASN A 33 6.49 1.48 -3.69
C ASN A 33 8.00 1.77 -3.53
N GLY A 34 8.36 2.62 -2.58
CA GLY A 34 9.74 3.03 -2.34
C GLY A 34 10.19 4.21 -3.22
N GLY A 35 10.94 3.93 -4.29
CA GLY A 35 11.59 4.96 -5.10
C GLY A 35 10.87 5.28 -6.40
N ALA A 36 10.98 6.53 -6.86
CA ALA A 36 10.46 6.95 -8.16
C ALA A 36 11.27 6.39 -9.34
N SER A 37 10.60 6.11 -10.46
CA SER A 37 11.16 5.49 -11.66
C SER A 37 10.43 5.95 -12.93
N ASP A 38 11.18 6.05 -14.03
CA ASP A 38 10.63 6.28 -15.39
C ASP A 38 9.91 5.05 -15.95
N ASP A 39 10.12 3.88 -15.36
CA ASP A 39 9.46 2.63 -15.77
C ASP A 39 8.07 2.46 -15.12
N ASP A 40 7.73 3.30 -14.13
CA ASP A 40 6.46 3.23 -13.44
C ASP A 40 5.34 3.80 -14.29
N LYS A 41 4.15 3.21 -14.16
CA LYS A 41 2.96 3.61 -14.91
C LYS A 41 1.96 4.23 -13.96
N GLU A 42 1.68 5.51 -14.14
CA GLU A 42 0.58 6.15 -13.42
C GLU A 42 -0.77 5.76 -14.03
N VAL A 43 -1.66 5.32 -13.15
CA VAL A 43 -3.03 4.96 -13.46
C VAL A 43 -3.96 5.67 -12.50
N ARG A 44 -5.09 6.15 -13.00
CA ARG A 44 -6.21 6.52 -12.13
C ARG A 44 -7.06 5.27 -11.91
N ALA A 45 -7.19 4.81 -10.67
CA ALA A 45 -7.89 3.57 -10.38
C ALA A 45 -8.74 3.67 -9.11
N GLU A 46 -9.70 2.77 -8.98
CA GLU A 46 -10.44 2.54 -7.73
C GLU A 46 -9.86 1.31 -7.02
N ILE A 47 -9.62 1.40 -5.71
CA ILE A 47 -9.25 0.23 -4.90
C ILE A 47 -10.52 -0.54 -4.54
N LEU A 48 -10.67 -1.75 -5.05
CA LEU A 48 -11.85 -2.59 -4.81
C LEU A 48 -11.69 -3.43 -3.55
N ARG A 49 -10.48 -3.94 -3.29
CA ARG A 49 -10.24 -4.90 -2.21
C ARG A 49 -8.77 -4.94 -1.80
N VAL A 50 -8.50 -5.16 -0.52
CA VAL A 50 -7.16 -5.41 0.03
C VAL A 50 -7.19 -6.62 0.94
N ILE A 51 -6.35 -7.62 0.66
CA ILE A 51 -6.30 -8.88 1.41
C ILE A 51 -4.85 -9.17 1.79
N HIS A 52 -4.66 -9.61 3.02
CA HIS A 52 -3.40 -10.13 3.50
C HIS A 52 -3.53 -11.61 3.88
N PRO A 53 -2.55 -12.49 3.59
CA PRO A 53 -2.62 -13.90 3.96
C PRO A 53 -2.81 -14.16 5.47
N GLU A 54 -2.19 -13.35 6.32
CA GLU A 54 -2.26 -13.50 7.78
C GLU A 54 -3.32 -12.62 8.45
N LEU A 55 -3.65 -11.47 7.86
CA LEU A 55 -4.58 -10.49 8.46
C LEU A 55 -6.00 -10.63 7.92
N GLY A 56 -6.17 -11.38 6.83
CA GLY A 56 -7.43 -11.44 6.09
C GLY A 56 -7.68 -10.15 5.33
N GLU A 57 -8.97 -9.82 5.16
CA GLU A 57 -9.39 -8.62 4.45
C GLU A 57 -9.29 -7.38 5.33
N VAL A 58 -8.69 -6.32 4.78
CA VAL A 58 -8.47 -5.04 5.46
C VAL A 58 -9.16 -3.92 4.69
N LEU A 59 -9.53 -2.85 5.39
CA LEU A 59 -10.13 -1.66 4.78
C LEU A 59 -9.10 -0.79 4.06
N GLY A 60 -7.83 -0.90 4.44
CA GLY A 60 -6.78 -0.14 3.79
C GLY A 60 -5.51 -0.02 4.61
N ILE A 61 -4.48 0.49 3.95
CA ILE A 61 -3.15 0.76 4.45
C ILE A 61 -2.89 2.25 4.23
N LEU A 62 -2.81 2.98 5.34
CA LEU A 62 -2.51 4.40 5.34
C LEU A 62 -1.03 4.59 5.67
N ALA A 63 -0.25 4.96 4.66
CA ALA A 63 1.18 5.23 4.80
C ALA A 63 1.37 6.70 5.22
N ASN A 64 1.73 6.94 6.49
CA ASN A 64 1.89 8.28 7.07
C ASN A 64 3.33 8.49 7.53
N GLY A 65 4.27 8.67 6.61
CA GLY A 65 5.67 9.11 6.86
C GLY A 65 6.45 8.30 7.90
N LEU A 66 6.14 8.50 9.19
CA LEU A 66 6.76 7.85 10.34
C LEU A 66 6.08 6.54 10.76
N SER A 67 4.84 6.29 10.32
CA SER A 67 4.14 5.05 10.62
C SER A 67 3.08 4.69 9.59
N TYR A 68 2.71 3.42 9.55
CA TYR A 68 1.64 2.89 8.73
C TYR A 68 0.50 2.47 9.63
N LYS A 69 -0.73 2.71 9.17
CA LYS A 69 -1.93 2.21 9.84
C LYS A 69 -2.71 1.30 8.92
N ILE A 70 -2.91 0.07 9.35
CA ILE A 70 -3.68 -0.96 8.63
C ILE A 70 -5.01 -1.09 9.34
N TYR A 71 -6.11 -0.74 8.67
CA TYR A 71 -7.44 -0.70 9.28
C TYR A 71 -8.26 -1.94 8.95
N PHE A 72 -9.01 -2.43 9.93
CA PHE A 72 -9.89 -3.59 9.80
C PHE A 72 -11.36 -3.16 9.80
N SER A 73 -12.24 -4.02 9.28
CA SER A 73 -13.68 -3.77 9.22
C SER A 73 -14.35 -3.67 10.60
N ASP A 74 -13.73 -4.21 11.64
CA ASP A 74 -14.19 -4.14 13.03
C ASP A 74 -13.68 -2.88 13.77
N SER A 75 -13.23 -1.86 13.03
CA SER A 75 -12.68 -0.60 13.55
C SER A 75 -11.37 -0.74 14.34
N LYS A 76 -10.74 -1.91 14.34
CA LYS A 76 -9.37 -2.06 14.86
C LYS A 76 -8.35 -1.60 13.83
N PHE A 77 -7.12 -1.39 14.29
CA PHE A 77 -5.98 -1.14 13.42
C PHE A 77 -4.70 -1.75 13.98
N ILE A 78 -3.74 -1.96 13.09
CA ILE A 78 -2.33 -2.20 13.43
C ILE A 78 -1.56 -0.93 13.06
N GLN A 79 -0.68 -0.48 13.95
CA GLN A 79 0.30 0.56 13.66
C GLN A 79 1.68 -0.08 13.51
N VAL A 80 2.34 0.23 12.40
CA VAL A 80 3.66 -0.30 12.05
C VAL A 80 4.63 0.85 11.90
N ASP A 81 5.79 0.74 12.53
CA ASP A 81 6.86 1.72 12.45
C ASP A 81 7.48 1.71 11.04
N SER A 82 7.80 2.90 10.53
CA SER A 82 8.52 3.09 9.27
C SER A 82 9.76 3.97 9.36
N GLU A 83 10.21 4.30 10.57
CA GLU A 83 11.35 5.19 10.77
C GLU A 83 12.48 4.48 11.53
N GLU A 84 12.25 4.13 12.79
CA GLU A 84 13.29 3.61 13.68
C GLU A 84 13.47 2.08 13.55
N LYS A 85 12.36 1.37 13.33
CA LYS A 85 12.26 -0.09 13.18
C LYS A 85 11.24 -0.46 12.10
N PRO A 86 11.55 -0.22 10.82
CA PRO A 86 10.72 -0.60 9.68
C PRO A 86 10.07 -1.98 9.80
N GLY A 87 8.73 -2.02 9.75
CA GLY A 87 7.95 -3.25 9.82
C GLY A 87 7.69 -3.77 11.23
N TRP A 88 8.18 -3.09 12.26
CA TRP A 88 7.86 -3.42 13.66
C TRP A 88 6.45 -2.95 14.02
N ILE A 89 5.67 -3.84 14.63
CA ILE A 89 4.32 -3.50 15.08
C ILE A 89 4.38 -2.77 16.42
N GLU A 90 4.07 -1.48 16.40
CA GLU A 90 4.00 -0.62 17.59
C GLU A 90 2.69 -0.83 18.37
N TYR A 91 1.60 -1.13 17.65
CA TYR A 91 0.30 -1.38 18.24
C TYR A 91 -0.52 -2.37 17.40
N PRO A 92 -1.23 -3.32 18.02
CA PRO A 92 -1.19 -3.65 19.45
C PRO A 92 0.13 -4.35 19.83
N GLU A 93 0.53 -4.25 21.09
CA GLU A 93 1.73 -4.92 21.59
C GLU A 93 1.67 -6.45 21.40
N ASN A 94 2.82 -7.07 21.14
CA ASN A 94 2.97 -8.52 20.94
C ASN A 94 2.18 -9.11 19.76
N TYR A 95 1.71 -8.27 18.84
CA TYR A 95 1.18 -8.74 17.56
C TYR A 95 2.33 -9.13 16.62
N LYS A 96 2.11 -10.13 15.77
CA LYS A 96 3.13 -10.59 14.83
C LYS A 96 2.52 -10.82 13.45
N VAL A 97 3.20 -10.30 12.45
CA VAL A 97 2.98 -10.54 11.02
C VAL A 97 4.33 -10.95 10.45
N ASN A 98 4.37 -12.02 9.65
CA ASN A 98 5.63 -12.60 9.17
C ASN A 98 5.97 -12.17 7.75
N ASP A 99 4.95 -11.91 6.94
CA ASP A 99 5.06 -11.38 5.58
C ASP A 99 4.18 -10.14 5.48
N TRP A 100 4.58 -9.13 4.69
CA TRP A 100 3.85 -7.87 4.54
C TRP A 100 3.32 -7.66 3.11
N VAL A 101 3.25 -8.72 2.32
CA VAL A 101 2.70 -8.67 0.97
C VAL A 101 1.17 -8.74 1.02
N PHE A 102 0.52 -7.72 0.45
CA PHE A 102 -0.92 -7.63 0.30
C PHE A 102 -1.33 -7.88 -1.15
N ASP A 103 -2.43 -8.59 -1.33
CA ASP A 103 -3.13 -8.65 -2.60
C ASP A 103 -4.16 -7.52 -2.66
N VAL A 104 -4.02 -6.68 -3.67
CA VAL A 104 -4.89 -5.53 -3.93
C VAL A 104 -5.60 -5.73 -5.27
N GLU A 105 -6.92 -5.65 -5.23
CA GLU A 105 -7.78 -5.62 -6.40
C GLU A 105 -8.09 -4.16 -6.73
N ILE A 106 -7.85 -3.77 -7.98
CA ILE A 106 -8.12 -2.42 -8.46
C ILE A 106 -8.94 -2.45 -9.75
N ASN A 107 -9.73 -1.41 -9.96
CA ASN A 107 -10.38 -1.12 -11.22
C ASN A 107 -9.71 0.07 -11.88
N VAL A 108 -8.91 -0.18 -12.92
CA VAL A 108 -8.22 0.89 -13.66
C VAL A 108 -9.22 1.68 -14.50
N LEU A 109 -9.32 2.98 -14.24
CA LEU A 109 -10.22 3.90 -14.93
C LEU A 109 -9.53 4.62 -16.08
N GLU A 110 -8.23 4.93 -15.92
CA GLU A 110 -7.42 5.65 -16.91
C GLU A 110 -5.94 5.30 -16.75
N VAL A 111 -5.19 5.24 -17.87
CA VAL A 111 -3.72 5.21 -17.89
C VAL A 111 -3.26 6.57 -18.41
N THR A 112 -2.50 7.33 -17.60
CA THR A 112 -2.25 8.75 -17.88
C THR A 112 -1.04 8.99 -18.80
N GLY A 113 -0.10 8.03 -18.83
CA GLY A 113 1.19 8.16 -19.52
C GLY A 113 2.26 8.88 -18.70
N PHE A 114 1.97 9.30 -17.47
CA PHE A 114 2.95 9.80 -16.52
C PHE A 114 3.64 8.65 -15.76
N THR A 115 4.77 8.98 -15.14
CA THR A 115 5.59 8.08 -14.33
C THR A 115 5.77 8.67 -12.94
N SER A 116 6.17 7.85 -11.97
CA SER A 116 6.38 8.31 -10.59
C SER A 116 7.54 9.31 -10.48
N LEU A 117 8.47 9.34 -11.45
CA LEU A 117 9.55 10.33 -11.50
C LEU A 117 9.06 11.77 -11.78
N MET A 118 7.83 11.90 -12.31
CA MET A 118 7.23 13.19 -12.65
C MET A 118 6.38 13.79 -11.51
N ARG A 119 6.37 13.16 -10.34
CA ARG A 119 5.63 13.56 -9.14
C ARG A 119 6.20 14.79 -8.46
#